data_AF-A0A383DJA4-F1
#
_entry.id   AF-A0A383DJA4-F1
#
_cell.length_a   1.000
_cell.length_b   1.000
_cell.length_c   1.000
_cell.angle_alpha   90.00
_cell.angle_beta   90.00
_cell.angle_gamma   90.00
#
_symmetry.space_group_name_H-M   'P 1'
#
loop_
_entity.id
_entity.type
_entity.pdbx_description
1 polymer ?
#
loop_
_entity_poly.entity_id
_entity_poly.type
_entity_poly.pdbx_seq_one_letter_code
_entity_poly.pdbx_strand_id
1 'polypeptide(L)'
;NKIRYSLFNRMTFRQPVVFTPFDVKVGYLYYGRKNYWSQLPFNSSNITITDSPVLLDSTQYEFKIIETTTNRKGLFIEIDFLRTNLTHFIFHQNYFDLQMGLGLQMINYFNDPSLPSDTGKVWDRYSNQGDYYFHPRSIGFNLNTSLGWQLSRKHLTYLYHSLGISSISLYESGGGDRTLSGTGLSENFGIGTKFIFRQERRNFIYTFGIELKWNRLYMSSVEAHKGLTPIQAVD
;
A
#
# COMPACT_ATOMS: atom_id res chain seq x y z
N ASN A 1 13.24 24.71 40.34
CA ASN A 1 12.47 25.19 39.18
C ASN A 1 12.45 24.16 38.06
N LYS A 2 11.39 23.35 37.96
CA LYS A 2 11.16 22.44 36.82
C LYS A 2 10.62 23.26 35.65
N ILE A 3 11.44 23.47 34.62
CA ILE A 3 11.01 24.09 33.37
C ILE A 3 10.07 23.11 32.66
N ARG A 4 8.76 23.39 32.68
CA ARG A 4 7.78 22.69 31.85
C ARG A 4 7.96 23.16 30.40
N TYR A 5 8.52 22.31 29.55
CA TYR A 5 8.46 22.53 28.11
C TYR A 5 7.01 22.32 27.65
N SER A 6 6.34 23.39 27.21
CA SER A 6 5.04 23.31 26.55
C SER A 6 5.16 22.48 25.27
N LEU A 7 4.28 21.49 25.10
CA LEU A 7 4.18 20.64 23.91
C LEU A 7 3.73 21.43 22.66
N PHE A 8 3.12 22.62 22.84
CA PHE A 8 2.48 23.41 21.79
C PHE A 8 2.93 24.88 21.84
N ASN A 9 4.23 25.14 21.68
CA ASN A 9 4.67 26.51 21.39
C ASN A 9 4.37 26.85 19.93
N ARG A 10 3.57 27.90 19.70
CA ARG A 10 3.25 28.44 18.37
C ARG A 10 4.54 28.73 17.60
N MET A 11 4.76 28.02 16.49
CA MET A 11 5.88 28.29 15.58
C MET A 11 5.46 29.36 14.57
N THR A 12 5.91 30.60 14.76
CA THR A 12 5.68 31.70 13.81
C THR A 12 6.60 31.61 12.58
N PHE A 13 7.81 31.05 12.72
CA PHE A 13 8.75 30.83 11.62
C PHE A 13 9.40 29.46 11.75
N ARG A 14 9.28 28.63 10.71
CA ARG A 14 9.99 27.34 10.59
C ARG A 14 10.77 27.28 9.29
N GLN A 15 11.86 26.52 9.30
CA GLN A 15 12.54 26.16 8.07
C GLN A 15 11.68 25.12 7.32
N PRO A 16 11.23 25.40 6.09
CA PRO A 16 10.42 24.44 5.33
C PRO A 16 11.28 23.22 4.98
N VAL A 17 10.63 22.06 4.84
CA VAL A 17 11.30 20.88 4.26
C VAL A 17 11.32 21.10 2.75
N VAL A 18 12.44 21.60 2.21
CA VAL A 18 12.54 21.98 0.79
C VAL A 18 12.65 20.75 -0.12
N PHE A 19 13.44 19.77 0.32
CA PHE A 19 13.75 18.58 -0.46
C PHE A 19 13.93 17.37 0.45
N THR A 20 13.34 16.24 0.04
CA THR A 20 13.57 14.93 0.66
C THR A 20 14.15 13.99 -0.39
N PRO A 21 15.43 13.58 -0.28
CA PRO A 21 16.08 12.76 -1.30
C PRO A 21 15.43 11.38 -1.42
N PHE A 22 15.15 10.75 -0.28
CA PHE A 22 14.41 9.50 -0.21
C PHE A 22 13.67 9.37 1.14
N ASP A 23 12.62 8.57 1.15
CA ASP A 23 11.81 8.21 2.32
C ASP A 23 11.38 6.75 2.15
N VAL A 24 11.74 5.90 3.13
CA VAL A 24 11.45 4.47 3.07
C VAL A 24 10.32 4.15 4.03
N LYS A 25 9.29 3.47 3.53
CA LYS A 25 8.14 3.02 4.30
C LYS A 25 8.05 1.50 4.22
N VAL A 26 7.86 0.88 5.37
CA VAL A 26 7.62 -0.56 5.48
C VAL A 26 6.43 -0.74 6.39
N GLY A 27 5.49 -1.59 5.99
CA GLY A 27 4.30 -1.80 6.81
C GLY A 27 3.59 -3.12 6.53
N TYR A 28 2.79 -3.51 7.52
CA TYR A 28 1.86 -4.61 7.43
C TYR A 28 0.51 -4.13 6.92
N LEU A 29 -0.15 -4.96 6.11
CA LEU A 29 -1.47 -4.65 5.59
C LEU A 29 -2.39 -5.87 5.64
N TYR A 30 -3.68 -5.55 5.68
CA TYR A 30 -4.75 -6.47 5.41
C TYR A 30 -5.39 -6.10 4.08
N TYR A 31 -5.97 -7.07 3.36
CA TYR A 31 -6.63 -6.78 2.08
C TYR A 31 -8.00 -7.45 1.95
N GLY A 32 -8.84 -6.80 1.16
CA GLY A 32 -10.22 -7.19 0.89
C GLY A 32 -10.96 -6.06 0.19
N ARG A 33 -12.18 -6.35 -0.25
CA ARG A 33 -13.04 -5.39 -0.95
C ARG A 33 -13.65 -4.36 0.00
N LYS A 34 -14.41 -3.40 -0.53
CA LYS A 34 -15.11 -2.35 0.22
C LYS A 34 -15.86 -2.85 1.48
N ASN A 35 -16.52 -4.01 1.41
CA ASN A 35 -17.28 -4.57 2.53
C ASN A 35 -16.39 -5.10 3.67
N TYR A 36 -15.16 -5.48 3.37
CA TYR A 36 -14.19 -5.90 4.37
C TYR A 36 -13.80 -4.73 5.28
N TRP A 37 -13.60 -3.56 4.69
CA TRP A 37 -13.15 -2.36 5.40
C TRP A 37 -14.27 -1.65 6.16
N SER A 38 -15.54 -1.78 5.74
CA SER A 38 -16.67 -1.20 6.46
C SER A 38 -16.92 -1.84 7.84
N GLN A 39 -16.28 -2.97 8.11
CA GLN A 39 -16.44 -3.74 9.34
C GLN A 39 -15.24 -3.62 10.30
N LEU A 40 -14.22 -2.80 9.97
CA LEU A 40 -13.04 -2.54 10.82
C LEU A 40 -13.25 -1.32 11.74
N PRO A 41 -12.60 -1.23 12.92
CA PRO A 41 -11.56 -2.13 13.45
C PRO A 41 -12.10 -3.30 14.30
N PHE A 42 -13.41 -3.38 14.52
CA PHE A 42 -14.05 -4.40 15.37
C PHE A 42 -14.87 -5.37 14.52
N ASN A 43 -14.20 -6.27 13.81
CA ASN A 43 -14.90 -7.32 13.09
C ASN A 43 -14.86 -8.64 13.87
N SER A 44 -16.00 -9.07 14.38
CA SER A 44 -16.25 -10.42 14.92
C SER A 44 -17.09 -11.29 13.98
N SER A 45 -17.49 -10.77 12.81
CA SER A 45 -18.33 -11.48 11.85
C SER A 45 -17.50 -12.29 10.86
N ASN A 46 -18.10 -13.37 10.35
CA ASN A 46 -17.45 -14.25 9.38
C ASN A 46 -17.26 -13.52 8.04
N ILE A 47 -16.07 -13.62 7.47
CA ILE A 47 -15.72 -13.10 6.14
C ILE A 47 -16.64 -13.73 5.10
N THR A 48 -17.26 -12.91 4.25
CA THR A 48 -18.20 -13.34 3.21
C THR A 48 -17.60 -13.22 1.81
N ILE A 49 -18.27 -13.82 0.82
CA ILE A 49 -17.88 -13.76 -0.60
C ILE A 49 -17.79 -12.30 -1.10
N THR A 50 -18.59 -11.38 -0.56
CA THR A 50 -18.58 -9.97 -0.95
C THR A 50 -17.32 -9.20 -0.51
N ASP A 51 -16.51 -9.81 0.35
CA ASP A 51 -15.23 -9.27 0.84
C ASP A 51 -14.04 -9.69 -0.04
N SER A 52 -14.28 -10.48 -1.09
CA SER A 52 -13.27 -10.92 -2.05
C SER A 52 -12.81 -9.77 -2.95
N PRO A 53 -11.49 -9.51 -3.06
CA PRO A 53 -10.93 -8.48 -3.94
C PRO A 53 -10.84 -8.92 -5.41
N VAL A 54 -11.06 -10.21 -5.70
CA VAL A 54 -11.06 -10.73 -7.08
C VAL A 54 -12.48 -10.76 -7.63
N LEU A 55 -12.61 -10.37 -8.90
CA LEU A 55 -13.85 -10.47 -9.66
C LEU A 55 -13.83 -11.76 -10.47
N LEU A 56 -14.84 -12.60 -10.26
CA LEU A 56 -14.98 -13.90 -10.92
C LEU A 56 -15.90 -13.80 -12.15
N ASP A 57 -15.69 -14.70 -13.10
CA ASP A 57 -16.59 -14.93 -14.23
C ASP A 57 -17.88 -15.65 -13.80
N SER A 58 -18.80 -15.88 -14.75
CA SER A 58 -20.08 -16.55 -14.49
C SER A 58 -19.98 -18.04 -14.17
N THR A 59 -18.80 -18.66 -14.31
CA THR A 59 -18.60 -20.09 -14.02
C THR A 59 -18.46 -20.35 -12.52
N GLN A 60 -18.17 -19.31 -11.73
CA GLN A 60 -17.97 -19.46 -10.30
C GLN A 60 -18.53 -18.29 -9.48
N TYR A 61 -19.26 -18.62 -8.42
CA TYR A 61 -19.91 -17.65 -7.54
C TYR A 61 -19.19 -17.42 -6.20
N GLU A 62 -18.16 -18.21 -5.88
CA GLU A 62 -17.49 -18.15 -4.57
C GLU A 62 -15.95 -18.15 -4.69
N PHE A 63 -15.29 -17.27 -3.93
CA PHE A 63 -13.84 -17.23 -3.78
C PHE A 63 -13.43 -17.57 -2.33
N LYS A 64 -13.38 -18.86 -2.01
CA LYS A 64 -13.14 -19.34 -0.64
C LYS A 64 -11.67 -19.38 -0.20
N ILE A 65 -10.75 -19.01 -1.09
CA ILE A 65 -9.29 -19.14 -0.89
C ILE A 65 -8.79 -18.28 0.28
N ILE A 66 -9.43 -17.14 0.53
CA ILE A 66 -9.04 -16.13 1.53
C ILE A 66 -10.12 -15.86 2.58
N GLU A 67 -10.93 -16.86 2.91
CA GLU A 67 -11.94 -16.72 3.98
C GLU A 67 -11.31 -16.49 5.36
N THR A 68 -10.07 -16.93 5.56
CA THR A 68 -9.36 -16.72 6.82
C THR A 68 -8.64 -15.37 6.82
N THR A 69 -8.65 -14.68 7.97
CA THR A 69 -7.90 -13.42 8.14
C THR A 69 -6.40 -13.60 8.00
N THR A 70 -5.87 -14.79 8.23
CA THR A 70 -4.45 -15.14 8.04
C THR A 70 -4.06 -15.03 6.58
N ASN A 71 -4.90 -15.52 5.65
CA ASN A 71 -4.64 -15.46 4.21
C ASN A 71 -4.79 -14.04 3.65
N ARG A 72 -5.24 -13.08 4.47
CA ARG A 72 -5.43 -11.68 4.09
C ARG A 72 -4.29 -10.75 4.51
N LYS A 73 -3.15 -11.29 4.92
CA LYS A 73 -2.01 -10.52 5.44
C LYS A 73 -0.94 -10.34 4.38
N GLY A 74 -0.34 -9.16 4.35
CA GLY A 74 0.81 -8.88 3.52
C GLY A 74 1.75 -7.84 4.11
N LEU A 75 2.85 -7.66 3.41
CA LEU A 75 3.85 -6.63 3.63
C LEU A 75 3.81 -5.67 2.44
N PHE A 76 3.99 -4.38 2.70
CA PHE A 76 4.39 -3.45 1.67
C PHE A 76 5.72 -2.79 2.01
N ILE A 77 6.48 -2.50 0.97
CA ILE A 77 7.68 -1.67 1.00
C ILE A 77 7.48 -0.58 -0.05
N GLU A 78 7.72 0.66 0.33
CA GLU A 78 7.66 1.82 -0.55
C GLU A 78 8.90 2.69 -0.35
N ILE A 79 9.47 3.13 -1.47
CA ILE A 79 10.57 4.08 -1.48
C ILE A 79 10.09 5.29 -2.27
N ASP A 80 9.85 6.39 -1.57
CA ASP A 80 9.61 7.69 -2.21
C ASP A 80 10.95 8.39 -2.40
N PHE A 81 11.18 9.05 -3.54
CA PHE A 81 12.42 9.74 -3.85
C PHE A 81 12.18 11.04 -4.62
N LEU A 82 13.18 11.93 -4.58
CA LEU A 82 13.18 13.23 -5.26
C LEU A 82 12.00 14.13 -4.89
N ARG A 83 11.58 14.10 -3.63
CA ARG A 83 10.40 14.86 -3.19
C ARG A 83 10.76 16.33 -3.01
N THR A 84 10.05 17.20 -3.71
CA THR A 84 10.34 18.63 -3.79
C THR A 84 9.13 19.43 -3.31
N ASN A 85 9.37 20.44 -2.48
CA ASN A 85 8.34 21.25 -1.87
C ASN A 85 7.89 22.41 -2.76
N LEU A 86 6.75 22.26 -3.43
CA LEU A 86 6.22 23.26 -4.35
C LEU A 86 5.78 24.55 -3.66
N THR A 87 5.26 24.49 -2.43
CA THR A 87 4.79 25.70 -1.74
C THR A 87 5.92 26.64 -1.37
N HIS A 88 7.11 26.07 -1.12
CA HIS A 88 8.33 26.85 -0.92
C HIS A 88 8.72 27.62 -2.19
N PHE A 89 8.66 27.00 -3.37
CA PHE A 89 9.09 27.63 -4.62
C PHE A 89 8.06 28.57 -5.24
N ILE A 90 6.76 28.28 -5.10
CA ILE A 90 5.69 29.06 -5.74
C ILE A 90 5.26 30.23 -4.86
N PHE A 91 4.96 29.96 -3.58
CA PHE A 91 4.33 30.93 -2.69
C PHE A 91 5.29 31.49 -1.63
N HIS A 92 6.54 31.00 -1.59
CA HIS A 92 7.55 31.42 -0.60
C HIS A 92 7.06 31.33 0.86
N GLN A 93 6.13 30.40 1.13
CA GLN A 93 5.54 30.21 2.45
C GLN A 93 6.10 28.96 3.14
N ASN A 94 5.97 28.93 4.47
CA ASN A 94 6.46 27.84 5.31
C ASN A 94 5.39 27.30 6.29
N TYR A 95 4.12 27.67 6.17
CA TYR A 95 3.06 27.16 7.05
C TYR A 95 2.79 25.67 6.81
N PHE A 96 2.70 25.29 5.54
CA PHE A 96 2.55 23.90 5.09
C PHE A 96 3.52 23.59 3.94
N ASP A 97 4.01 22.36 3.92
CA ASP A 97 4.89 21.83 2.88
C ASP A 97 4.06 20.96 1.95
N LEU A 98 3.90 21.39 0.69
CA LEU A 98 3.33 20.53 -0.34
C LEU A 98 4.48 19.91 -1.12
N GLN A 99 4.84 18.67 -0.78
CA GLN A 99 5.90 17.94 -1.48
C GLN A 99 5.30 17.03 -2.55
N MET A 100 5.91 17.01 -3.73
CA MET A 100 5.63 16.05 -4.80
C MET A 100 6.91 15.32 -5.18
N GLY A 101 6.80 14.03 -5.53
CA GLY A 101 7.94 13.20 -5.90
C GLY A 101 7.51 11.90 -6.56
N LEU A 102 8.49 11.00 -6.70
CA LEU A 102 8.30 9.70 -7.34
C LEU A 102 8.40 8.60 -6.29
N GLY A 103 7.82 7.43 -6.57
CA GLY A 103 7.81 6.30 -5.66
C GLY A 103 7.89 4.97 -6.37
N LEU A 104 8.52 4.00 -5.72
CA LEU A 104 8.46 2.59 -6.07
C LEU A 104 7.76 1.84 -4.94
N GLN A 105 6.78 1.03 -5.27
CA GLN A 105 6.01 0.25 -4.30
C GLN A 105 6.08 -1.23 -4.65
N MET A 106 6.28 -2.07 -3.64
CA MET A 106 6.10 -3.51 -3.72
C MET A 106 5.16 -3.96 -2.60
N ILE A 107 4.19 -4.79 -2.96
CA ILE A 107 3.29 -5.46 -2.03
C ILE A 107 3.42 -6.97 -2.25
N ASN A 108 3.64 -7.71 -1.17
CA ASN A 108 3.66 -9.17 -1.18
C ASN A 108 2.79 -9.74 -0.06
N TYR A 109 2.07 -10.81 -0.33
CA TYR A 109 1.20 -11.46 0.66
C TYR A 109 1.90 -12.69 1.26
N PHE A 110 1.60 -13.04 2.51
CA PHE A 110 2.43 -14.00 3.24
C PHE A 110 2.08 -15.47 3.03
N ASN A 111 0.81 -15.75 2.73
CA ASN A 111 0.31 -17.12 2.72
C ASN A 111 0.15 -17.63 1.29
N ASP A 112 0.30 -18.95 1.16
CA ASP A 112 0.16 -19.71 -0.08
C ASP A 112 -1.06 -20.63 -0.03
N PRO A 113 -2.29 -20.10 0.04
CA PRO A 113 -3.46 -20.96 0.02
C PRO A 113 -3.58 -21.67 -1.34
N SER A 114 -3.80 -22.98 -1.27
CA SER A 114 -4.01 -23.83 -2.44
C SER A 114 -5.27 -23.43 -3.19
N LEU A 115 -5.25 -23.55 -4.51
CA LEU A 115 -6.44 -23.33 -5.34
C LEU A 115 -7.53 -24.39 -5.06
N PRO A 116 -8.83 -24.06 -5.20
CA PRO A 116 -9.93 -24.98 -4.96
C PRO A 116 -9.85 -26.24 -5.82
N SER A 117 -10.29 -27.36 -5.24
CA SER A 117 -10.19 -28.69 -5.87
C SER A 117 -11.53 -29.38 -6.13
N ASP A 118 -12.64 -28.73 -5.81
CA ASP A 118 -13.96 -29.36 -5.86
C ASP A 118 -14.35 -29.73 -7.29
N THR A 119 -14.98 -30.89 -7.46
CA THR A 119 -15.40 -31.39 -8.77
C THR A 119 -16.33 -30.39 -9.46
N GLY A 120 -16.00 -29.99 -10.70
CA GLY A 120 -16.79 -29.02 -11.49
C GLY A 120 -16.28 -27.57 -11.43
N LYS A 121 -15.22 -27.30 -10.67
CA LYS A 121 -14.58 -25.98 -10.55
C LYS A 121 -13.43 -25.81 -11.57
N VAL A 122 -13.35 -24.64 -12.22
CA VAL A 122 -12.47 -24.35 -13.39
C VAL A 122 -11.05 -23.89 -12.98
N TRP A 123 -10.48 -24.40 -11.90
CA TRP A 123 -9.12 -24.05 -11.52
C TRP A 123 -8.15 -25.11 -11.99
N ASP A 124 -7.25 -24.74 -12.89
CA ASP A 124 -6.10 -25.56 -13.19
C ASP A 124 -5.02 -25.33 -12.11
N ARG A 125 -4.66 -26.42 -11.43
CA ARG A 125 -3.76 -26.39 -10.27
C ARG A 125 -2.33 -26.76 -10.65
N TYR A 126 -2.12 -27.31 -11.84
CA TYR A 126 -0.85 -27.90 -12.18
C TYR A 126 -0.03 -26.96 -13.07
N SER A 127 1.22 -26.73 -12.65
CA SER A 127 2.25 -26.17 -13.51
C SER A 127 3.35 -27.23 -13.73
N ASN A 128 4.10 -27.07 -14.82
CA ASN A 128 5.28 -27.88 -15.09
C ASN A 128 6.35 -27.77 -13.97
N GLN A 129 6.24 -26.77 -13.10
CA GLN A 129 7.15 -26.50 -11.98
C GLN A 129 6.49 -26.69 -10.60
N GLY A 130 5.38 -27.42 -10.52
CA GLY A 130 4.65 -27.71 -9.27
C GLY A 130 3.28 -27.03 -9.20
N ASP A 131 2.56 -27.26 -8.11
CA ASP A 131 1.19 -26.76 -7.96
C ASP A 131 1.14 -25.23 -7.85
N TYR A 132 0.06 -24.63 -8.35
CA TYR A 132 -0.23 -23.21 -8.20
C TYR A 132 -0.85 -22.89 -6.84
N TYR A 133 -0.40 -21.78 -6.27
CA TYR A 133 -0.92 -21.16 -5.06
C TYR A 133 -1.41 -19.74 -5.35
N PHE A 134 -2.43 -19.30 -4.61
CA PHE A 134 -2.86 -17.90 -4.67
C PHE A 134 -1.94 -17.03 -3.82
N HIS A 135 -0.85 -16.58 -4.42
CA HIS A 135 0.14 -15.70 -3.81
C HIS A 135 0.20 -14.37 -4.57
N PRO A 136 -0.72 -13.43 -4.29
CA PRO A 136 -0.72 -12.17 -5.00
C PRO A 136 0.60 -11.39 -4.77
N ARG A 137 0.98 -10.57 -5.73
CA ARG A 137 2.10 -9.63 -5.62
C ARG A 137 1.89 -8.47 -6.56
N SER A 138 2.24 -7.28 -6.09
CA SER A 138 2.22 -6.06 -6.89
C SER A 138 3.58 -5.37 -6.83
N ILE A 139 4.05 -4.87 -7.97
CA ILE A 139 5.21 -3.99 -8.08
C ILE A 139 4.82 -2.82 -8.97
N GLY A 140 5.03 -1.60 -8.50
CA GLY A 140 4.55 -0.42 -9.19
C GLY A 140 5.42 0.82 -9.02
N PHE A 141 5.14 1.78 -9.89
CA PHE A 141 5.70 3.11 -9.89
C PHE A 141 4.59 4.14 -9.63
N ASN A 142 4.89 5.10 -8.77
CA ASN A 142 3.91 6.02 -8.21
C ASN A 142 4.39 7.47 -8.31
N LEU A 143 3.47 8.38 -8.61
CA LEU A 143 3.63 9.80 -8.33
C LEU A 143 3.05 10.05 -6.94
N ASN A 144 3.86 10.58 -6.03
CA ASN A 144 3.44 10.89 -4.66
C ASN A 144 3.28 12.39 -4.44
N THR A 145 2.30 12.73 -3.60
CA THR A 145 2.03 14.07 -3.11
C THR A 145 1.81 14.00 -1.61
N SER A 146 2.38 14.93 -0.87
CA SER A 146 2.14 15.03 0.57
C SER A 146 1.98 16.46 1.02
N LEU A 147 0.97 16.70 1.84
CA LEU A 147 0.75 17.96 2.52
C LEU A 147 1.16 17.81 3.98
N GLY A 148 2.27 18.43 4.37
CA GLY A 148 2.83 18.38 5.72
C GLY A 148 2.66 19.70 6.48
N TRP A 149 2.39 19.61 7.78
CA TRP A 149 2.39 20.76 8.69
C TRP A 149 3.09 20.40 9.99
N GLN A 150 3.88 21.34 10.49
CA GLN A 150 4.74 21.11 11.64
C GLN A 150 4.12 21.73 12.89
N LEU A 151 3.40 20.91 13.67
CA LEU A 151 2.72 21.36 14.89
C LEU A 151 3.70 21.75 16.01
N SER A 152 4.93 21.22 16.00
CA SER A 152 5.98 21.56 16.96
C SER A 152 7.37 21.41 16.37
N ARG A 153 8.42 21.92 17.02
CA ARG A 153 9.81 21.81 16.56
C ARG A 153 10.28 20.37 16.27
N LYS A 154 9.62 19.37 16.86
CA LYS A 154 10.00 17.95 16.79
C LYS A 154 9.02 17.06 16.02
N HIS A 155 7.84 17.55 15.62
CA HIS A 155 6.79 16.72 15.02
C HIS A 155 6.25 17.35 13.73
N LEU A 156 6.26 16.58 12.64
CA LEU A 156 5.68 16.91 11.34
C LEU A 156 4.55 15.93 11.03
N THR A 157 3.32 16.41 11.01
CA THR A 157 2.16 15.61 10.59
C THR A 157 1.91 15.85 9.11
N TYR A 158 1.45 14.83 8.39
CA TYR A 158 1.21 14.94 6.96
C TYR A 158 0.03 14.10 6.50
N LEU A 159 -0.61 14.57 5.43
CA LEU A 159 -1.44 13.77 4.55
C LEU A 159 -0.60 13.31 3.37
N TYR A 160 -0.82 12.09 2.92
CA TYR A 160 -0.14 11.45 1.80
C TYR A 160 -1.17 10.99 0.79
N HIS A 161 -0.88 11.23 -0.49
CA HIS A 161 -1.62 10.68 -1.62
C HIS A 161 -0.62 10.18 -2.66
N SER A 162 -0.92 9.07 -3.32
CA SER A 162 -0.15 8.65 -4.48
C SER A 162 -1.03 7.98 -5.51
N LEU A 163 -0.72 8.19 -6.78
CA LEU A 163 -1.30 7.47 -7.91
C LEU A 163 -0.18 6.79 -8.68
N GLY A 164 -0.40 5.55 -9.10
CA GLY A 164 0.63 4.77 -9.77
C GLY A 164 0.10 3.70 -10.69
N ILE A 165 1.00 3.13 -11.47
CA ILE A 165 0.76 1.96 -12.32
C ILE A 165 1.56 0.80 -11.73
N SER A 166 0.93 -0.37 -11.62
CA SER A 166 1.52 -1.56 -11.03
C SER A 166 1.34 -2.78 -11.91
N SER A 167 2.37 -3.62 -11.98
CA SER A 167 2.25 -5.00 -12.45
C SER A 167 1.81 -5.87 -11.30
N ILE A 168 0.75 -6.63 -11.51
CA ILE A 168 0.11 -7.47 -10.50
C ILE A 168 0.18 -8.91 -11.02
N SER A 169 0.47 -9.84 -10.13
CA SER A 169 0.36 -11.29 -10.37
C SER A 169 -0.43 -11.89 -9.23
N LEU A 170 -1.28 -12.87 -9.52
CA LEU A 170 -2.14 -13.48 -8.51
C LEU A 170 -1.70 -14.88 -8.11
N TYR A 171 -1.07 -15.62 -9.03
CA TYR A 171 -0.63 -17.00 -8.80
C TYR A 171 0.88 -17.12 -8.80
N GLU A 172 1.37 -18.05 -7.99
CA GLU A 172 2.76 -18.48 -7.94
C GLU A 172 2.79 -20.00 -7.86
N SER A 173 3.63 -20.63 -8.69
CA SER A 173 3.86 -22.08 -8.63
C SER A 173 4.87 -22.44 -7.55
N GLY A 174 4.90 -23.70 -7.13
CA GLY A 174 5.93 -24.21 -6.19
C GLY A 174 7.39 -23.96 -6.65
N GLY A 175 7.64 -23.81 -7.95
CA GLY A 175 8.94 -23.45 -8.51
C GLY A 175 9.25 -21.95 -8.56
N GLY A 176 8.30 -21.09 -8.17
CA GLY A 176 8.44 -19.62 -8.16
C GLY A 176 7.98 -18.91 -9.44
N ASP A 177 7.50 -19.66 -10.45
CA ASP A 177 6.91 -19.05 -11.65
C ASP A 177 5.61 -18.34 -11.30
N ARG A 178 5.51 -17.07 -11.65
CA ARG A 178 4.35 -16.21 -11.40
C ARG A 178 3.48 -16.13 -12.64
N THR A 179 2.18 -16.32 -12.47
CA THR A 179 1.21 -16.28 -13.56
C THR A 179 -0.02 -15.49 -13.15
N LEU A 180 -0.99 -15.41 -14.05
CA LEU A 180 -2.21 -14.64 -13.85
C LEU A 180 -1.87 -13.17 -13.55
N SER A 181 -1.14 -12.58 -14.51
CA SER A 181 -0.60 -11.23 -14.40
C SER A 181 -1.42 -10.21 -15.18
N GLY A 182 -1.36 -8.97 -14.75
CA GLY A 182 -1.93 -7.85 -15.49
C GLY A 182 -1.37 -6.52 -14.99
N THR A 183 -1.69 -5.46 -15.74
CA THR A 183 -1.36 -4.09 -15.34
C THR A 183 -2.57 -3.48 -14.65
N GLY A 184 -2.33 -2.85 -13.51
CA GLY A 184 -3.35 -2.17 -12.73
C GLY A 184 -2.97 -0.77 -12.32
N LEU A 185 -3.97 -0.02 -11.86
CA LEU A 185 -3.81 1.27 -11.23
C LEU A 185 -3.73 1.08 -9.71
N SER A 186 -2.83 1.83 -9.08
CA SER A 186 -2.70 1.89 -7.62
C SER A 186 -3.01 3.30 -7.14
N GLU A 187 -3.79 3.39 -6.07
CA GLU A 187 -4.07 4.63 -5.37
C GLU A 187 -3.81 4.43 -3.88
N ASN A 188 -3.10 5.37 -3.27
CA ASN A 188 -2.79 5.33 -1.85
C ASN A 188 -3.23 6.64 -1.20
N PHE A 189 -3.83 6.52 -0.01
CA PHE A 189 -4.05 7.63 0.90
C PHE A 189 -3.42 7.29 2.25
N GLY A 190 -2.79 8.26 2.88
CA GLY A 190 -2.18 8.07 4.18
C GLY A 190 -2.27 9.30 5.06
N ILE A 191 -2.27 9.06 6.38
CA ILE A 191 -2.04 10.09 7.39
C ILE A 191 -0.92 9.61 8.29
N GLY A 192 0.07 10.46 8.50
CA GLY A 192 1.23 10.08 9.29
C GLY A 192 1.81 11.22 10.09
N THR A 193 2.69 10.86 11.01
CA THR A 193 3.49 11.83 11.77
C THR A 193 4.94 11.37 11.83
N LYS A 194 5.86 12.33 11.69
CA LYS A 194 7.30 12.16 11.70
C LYS A 194 7.92 12.92 12.86
N PHE A 195 8.77 12.24 13.61
CA PHE A 195 9.66 12.79 14.61
C PHE A 195 10.94 13.27 13.95
N ILE A 196 11.31 14.52 14.23
CA ILE A 196 12.44 15.22 13.62
C ILE A 196 13.67 15.12 14.53
N PHE A 197 14.77 14.57 14.00
CA PHE A 197 16.07 14.48 14.65
C PHE A 197 17.07 15.38 13.93
N ARG A 198 17.39 16.51 14.56
CA ARG A 198 18.39 17.46 14.07
C ARG A 198 19.77 17.12 14.63
N GLN A 199 20.78 17.08 13.77
CA GLN A 199 22.18 17.00 14.18
C GLN A 199 22.83 18.37 13.97
N GLU A 200 23.42 18.95 15.01
CA GLU A 200 23.97 20.32 14.96
C GLU A 200 25.15 20.48 13.99
N ARG A 201 25.83 19.39 13.63
CA ARG A 201 27.04 19.41 12.78
C ARG A 201 26.82 18.91 11.35
N ARG A 202 25.57 18.67 10.92
CA ARG A 202 25.27 18.15 9.58
C ARG A 202 24.19 18.97 8.89
N ASN A 203 24.28 19.05 7.56
CA ASN A 203 23.36 19.83 6.73
C ASN A 203 22.09 19.04 6.34
N PHE A 204 21.78 17.96 7.05
CA PHE A 204 20.59 17.14 6.81
C PHE A 204 19.88 16.79 8.11
N ILE A 205 18.62 16.43 7.97
CA ILE A 205 17.71 16.10 9.07
C ILE A 205 17.25 14.66 8.88
N TYR A 206 17.24 13.88 9.96
CA TYR A 206 16.61 12.57 9.95
C TYR A 206 15.18 12.66 10.47
N THR A 207 14.30 11.84 9.90
CA THR A 207 12.95 11.68 10.38
C THR A 207 12.60 10.22 10.53
N PHE A 208 11.89 9.88 11.61
CA PHE A 208 11.27 8.58 11.80
C PHE A 208 9.79 8.79 12.06
N GLY A 209 8.90 7.93 11.56
CA GLY A 209 7.47 8.19 11.66
C GLY A 209 6.61 6.94 11.64
N ILE A 210 5.33 7.19 11.89
CA ILE A 210 4.26 6.21 11.77
C ILE A 210 3.23 6.74 10.77
N GLU A 211 2.67 5.85 9.96
CA GLU A 211 1.69 6.17 8.93
C GLU A 211 0.55 5.14 8.99
N LEU A 212 -0.69 5.64 9.01
CA LEU A 212 -1.86 4.83 8.69
C LEU A 212 -2.17 5.04 7.21
N LYS A 213 -2.27 3.94 6.47
CA LYS A 213 -2.37 3.96 5.01
C LYS A 213 -3.51 3.08 4.51
N TRP A 214 -4.23 3.60 3.54
CA TRP A 214 -5.20 2.89 2.74
C TRP A 214 -4.68 2.77 1.31
N ASN A 215 -4.70 1.56 0.78
CA ASN A 215 -4.29 1.24 -0.58
C ASN A 215 -5.49 0.68 -1.33
N ARG A 216 -5.67 1.13 -2.57
CA ARG A 216 -6.55 0.52 -3.55
C ARG A 216 -5.71 0.11 -4.75
N LEU A 217 -5.94 -1.11 -5.21
CA LEU A 217 -5.29 -1.69 -6.36
C LEU A 217 -6.36 -2.22 -7.29
N TYR A 218 -6.42 -1.68 -8.51
CA TYR A 218 -7.44 -2.02 -9.48
C TYR A 218 -6.81 -2.59 -10.74
N MET A 219 -7.23 -3.78 -11.17
CA MET A 219 -6.78 -4.44 -12.39
C MET A 219 -8.00 -4.82 -13.23
N SER A 220 -8.17 -4.19 -14.39
CA SER A 220 -9.38 -4.35 -15.22
C SER A 220 -9.46 -5.68 -15.96
N SER A 221 -8.32 -6.33 -16.22
CA SER A 221 -8.25 -7.63 -16.87
C SER A 221 -7.01 -8.37 -16.43
N VAL A 222 -7.11 -9.70 -16.34
CA VAL A 222 -5.94 -10.57 -16.14
C VAL A 222 -5.63 -11.37 -17.38
N GLU A 223 -4.35 -11.47 -17.70
CA GLU A 223 -3.87 -12.36 -18.76
C GLU A 223 -3.76 -13.78 -18.21
N ALA A 224 -4.66 -14.65 -18.67
CA ALA A 224 -4.72 -16.05 -18.27
C ALA A 224 -4.88 -16.96 -19.49
N HIS A 225 -4.27 -18.15 -19.44
CA HIS A 225 -4.60 -19.21 -20.38
C HIS A 225 -6.06 -19.64 -20.17
N LYS A 226 -6.79 -19.92 -21.27
CA LYS A 226 -8.19 -20.34 -21.18
C LYS A 226 -8.31 -21.57 -20.29
N GLY A 227 -9.19 -21.51 -19.29
CA GLY A 227 -9.44 -22.60 -18.33
C GLY A 227 -8.52 -22.63 -17.11
N LEU A 228 -7.54 -21.72 -16.99
CA LEU A 228 -6.65 -21.64 -15.84
C LEU A 228 -7.37 -21.14 -14.57
N THR A 229 -8.25 -20.15 -14.73
CA THR A 229 -8.93 -19.52 -13.60
C THR A 229 -10.24 -18.86 -14.02
N PRO A 230 -11.23 -18.76 -13.11
CA PRO A 230 -12.40 -17.91 -13.28
C PRO A 230 -12.13 -16.43 -12.92
N ILE A 231 -10.93 -16.04 -12.48
CA ILE A 231 -10.62 -14.64 -12.10
C ILE A 231 -10.45 -13.77 -13.36
N GLN A 232 -11.25 -12.71 -13.46
CA GLN A 232 -11.21 -11.76 -14.57
C GLN A 232 -10.52 -10.43 -14.23
N ALA A 233 -10.62 -9.98 -12.97
CA ALA A 233 -10.17 -8.66 -12.55
C ALA A 233 -9.95 -8.57 -11.03
N VAL A 234 -9.39 -7.45 -10.56
CA VAL A 234 -9.16 -7.13 -9.14
C VAL A 234 -9.70 -5.73 -8.82
N ASP A 235 -10.38 -5.57 -7.68
CA ASP A 235 -10.96 -4.30 -7.18
C ASP A 235 -10.88 -4.17 -5.64
#